data_AF-A0A3C1C819-F1
#
_entry.id   AF-A0A3C1C819-F1
#
_cell.length_a   1.000
_cell.length_b   1.000
_cell.length_c   1.000
_cell.angle_alpha   90.00
_cell.angle_beta   90.00
_cell.angle_gamma   90.00
#
_symmetry.space_group_name_H-M   'P 1'
#
loop_
_entity.id
_entity.type
_entity.pdbx_description
1 polymer ?
#
loop_
_entity_poly.entity_id
_entity_poly.type
_entity_poly.pdbx_seq_one_letter_code
_entity_poly.pdbx_strand_id
1 'polypeptide(L)'
;QLYEGVDMGHQRTGLITYMRTDSTRISEAALHETHEWLTKYFPNQTPHTPIRYSVSNAAQDAHEAIRPTRVDITPDEAGRYLRGDQLKLYALIWEQFVASQMKPAVIRTLTADIQIGDGIFRNSASSFIEEGFYKVIRLAASKEERTSHYLPFEKGEMLLVEKIESEQHFTQGPSRYTDASIVRTLEELGIGRPSTYAPTIETLIERYYVQRDKRQLVPTQLGKIINDILSKNFPEVINTGFTAEMESMLDKVEEQKIDWVSELKKFYFPLVDKVENALNALEDMHGVLDEKTNEKCPICGRPLIKKLGRFGYFLSCSGFPECTFTKSVPLAICPKCGGDIVPRVSNKGRRKKFYGCSNYPECSFKTLYKPTNATCPKCGWFLVEKYDKKTGHYKVCINPDCDYLHSSQQSGDNSGE
;
A
#
# COMPACT_ATOMS: atom_id res chain seq x y z
N GLN A 1 -19.17 6.60 6.54
CA GLN A 1 -20.18 5.58 6.17
C GLN A 1 -20.58 4.70 7.36
N LEU A 2 -19.78 3.70 7.76
CA LEU A 2 -20.19 2.80 8.87
C LEU A 2 -20.41 3.54 10.20
N TYR A 3 -19.60 4.58 10.49
CA TYR A 3 -19.78 5.47 11.64
C TYR A 3 -21.01 6.40 11.50
N GLU A 4 -21.09 7.16 10.41
CA GLU A 4 -22.17 8.14 10.12
C GLU A 4 -23.57 7.54 10.02
N GLY A 5 -23.64 6.22 9.82
CA GLY A 5 -24.86 5.44 9.80
C GLY A 5 -25.24 4.93 8.42
N VAL A 6 -25.68 3.69 8.41
CA VAL A 6 -26.22 2.96 7.26
C VAL A 6 -27.70 2.67 7.47
N ASP A 7 -28.44 2.50 6.38
CA ASP A 7 -29.85 2.13 6.44
C ASP A 7 -29.99 0.64 6.80
N MET A 8 -30.61 0.37 7.96
CA MET A 8 -30.87 -0.98 8.47
C MET A 8 -32.36 -1.36 8.30
N GLY A 9 -33.06 -0.72 7.35
CA GLY A 9 -34.46 -0.99 7.00
C GLY A 9 -35.48 -0.21 7.83
N HIS A 10 -35.31 -0.18 9.16
CA HIS A 10 -36.22 0.55 10.06
C HIS A 10 -35.65 1.86 10.58
N GLN A 11 -34.32 1.98 10.61
CA GLN A 11 -33.63 3.17 11.08
C GLN A 11 -32.23 3.25 10.49
N ARG A 12 -31.69 4.46 10.43
CA ARG A 12 -30.29 4.69 10.09
C ARG A 12 -29.44 4.56 11.34
N THR A 13 -28.47 3.64 11.35
CA THR A 13 -27.69 3.31 12.54
C THR A 13 -26.20 3.34 12.24
N GLY A 14 -25.44 4.03 13.09
CA GLY A 14 -23.98 3.94 13.14
C GLY A 14 -23.56 2.57 13.66
N LEU A 15 -22.85 1.80 12.83
CA LEU A 15 -22.47 0.42 13.14
C LEU A 15 -21.12 0.32 13.85
N ILE A 16 -20.28 1.34 13.77
CA ILE A 16 -18.97 1.38 14.41
C ILE A 16 -18.76 2.70 15.16
N THR A 17 -17.85 2.69 16.13
CA THR A 17 -17.32 3.90 16.77
C THR A 17 -16.50 4.76 15.80
N TYR A 18 -16.09 5.95 16.24
CA TYR A 18 -15.35 6.89 15.39
C TYR A 18 -14.01 6.30 14.93
N MET A 19 -13.72 6.39 13.63
CA MET A 19 -12.63 5.66 12.98
C MET A 19 -11.26 6.35 13.02
N ARG A 20 -11.18 7.58 13.54
CA ARG A 20 -9.92 8.31 13.68
C ARG A 20 -9.55 8.33 15.16
N THR A 21 -8.89 7.27 15.58
CA THR A 21 -8.46 7.09 16.96
C THR A 21 -7.13 6.33 16.95
N ASP A 22 -6.31 6.66 17.94
CA ASP A 22 -5.08 5.99 18.35
C ASP A 22 -5.27 5.20 19.66
N SER A 23 -6.50 5.18 20.19
CA SER A 23 -6.85 4.53 21.44
C SER A 23 -7.27 3.08 21.23
N THR A 24 -6.78 2.20 22.10
CA THR A 24 -7.24 0.81 22.25
C THR A 24 -8.25 0.65 23.39
N ARG A 25 -8.61 1.75 24.07
CA ARG A 25 -9.55 1.76 25.19
C ARG A 25 -10.93 1.34 24.73
N ILE A 26 -11.60 0.53 25.54
CA ILE A 26 -13.00 0.14 25.36
C ILE A 26 -13.77 0.62 26.60
N SER A 27 -14.96 1.17 26.41
CA SER A 27 -15.84 1.60 27.50
C SER A 27 -16.32 0.43 28.36
N GLU A 28 -16.53 0.67 29.65
CA GLU A 28 -17.05 -0.34 30.59
C GLU A 28 -18.36 -0.97 30.11
N ALA A 29 -19.27 -0.16 29.57
CA ALA A 29 -20.54 -0.63 29.05
C ALA A 29 -20.35 -1.63 27.90
N ALA A 30 -19.45 -1.34 26.95
CA ALA A 30 -19.18 -2.22 25.83
C ALA A 30 -18.41 -3.49 26.23
N LEU A 31 -17.49 -3.40 27.20
CA LEU A 31 -16.83 -4.56 27.78
C LEU A 31 -17.84 -5.51 28.44
N HIS A 32 -18.76 -4.96 29.23
CA HIS A 32 -19.79 -5.73 29.91
C HIS A 32 -20.77 -6.38 28.91
N GLU A 33 -21.33 -5.60 27.97
CA GLU A 33 -22.23 -6.11 26.92
C GLU A 33 -21.59 -7.24 26.11
N THR A 34 -20.32 -7.07 25.72
CA THR A 34 -19.58 -8.07 24.95
C THR A 34 -19.30 -9.32 25.77
N HIS A 35 -18.96 -9.17 27.05
CA HIS A 35 -18.71 -10.29 27.95
C HIS A 35 -19.97 -11.12 28.21
N GLU A 36 -21.13 -10.47 28.41
CA GLU A 36 -22.43 -11.15 28.52
C GLU A 36 -22.79 -11.90 27.24
N TRP A 37 -22.60 -11.24 26.08
CA TRP A 37 -22.85 -11.86 24.78
C TRP A 37 -21.94 -13.08 24.55
N LEU A 38 -20.65 -12.97 24.84
CA LEU A 38 -19.69 -14.08 24.75
C LEU A 38 -20.06 -15.21 25.71
N THR A 39 -20.45 -14.91 26.95
CA THR A 39 -20.87 -15.91 27.93
C THR A 39 -22.08 -16.72 27.41
N LYS A 40 -22.99 -16.06 26.69
CA LYS A 40 -24.18 -16.71 26.11
C LYS A 40 -23.86 -17.58 24.89
N TYR A 41 -23.04 -17.09 23.95
CA TYR A 41 -22.83 -17.75 22.64
C TYR A 41 -21.52 -18.53 22.52
N PHE A 42 -20.51 -18.20 23.32
CA PHE A 42 -19.16 -18.78 23.32
C PHE A 42 -18.63 -19.04 24.74
N PRO A 43 -19.38 -19.75 25.62
CA PRO A 43 -19.03 -19.88 27.05
C PRO A 43 -17.63 -20.46 27.28
N ASN A 44 -17.22 -21.45 26.48
CA ASN A 44 -15.91 -22.09 26.62
C ASN A 44 -14.75 -21.15 26.28
N GLN A 45 -14.96 -20.22 25.35
CA GLN A 45 -13.96 -19.24 24.90
C GLN A 45 -14.04 -17.92 25.67
N THR A 46 -14.96 -17.77 26.61
CA THR A 46 -15.15 -16.52 27.36
C THR A 46 -14.21 -16.49 28.58
N PRO A 47 -13.34 -15.47 28.72
CA PRO A 47 -12.52 -15.29 29.91
C PRO A 47 -13.35 -15.03 31.17
N HIS A 48 -12.79 -15.28 32.35
CA HIS A 48 -13.48 -15.03 33.62
C HIS A 48 -13.86 -13.56 33.84
N THR A 49 -13.06 -12.63 33.32
CA THR A 49 -13.29 -11.19 33.39
C THR A 49 -13.00 -10.54 32.03
N PRO A 50 -13.62 -9.38 31.70
CA PRO A 50 -13.30 -8.65 30.46
C PRO A 50 -11.81 -8.33 30.33
N ILE A 51 -11.29 -8.38 29.11
CA ILE A 51 -9.88 -8.13 28.81
C ILE A 51 -9.67 -6.65 28.56
N ARG A 52 -8.71 -6.05 29.27
CA ARG A 52 -8.33 -4.64 29.13
C ARG A 52 -6.99 -4.51 28.43
N TYR A 53 -6.92 -3.63 27.45
CA TYR A 53 -5.69 -3.31 26.72
C TYR A 53 -5.17 -1.95 27.19
N SER A 54 -3.85 -1.86 27.39
CA SER A 54 -3.19 -0.60 27.70
C SER A 54 -3.24 0.33 26.50
N VAL A 55 -3.54 1.60 26.76
CA VAL A 55 -3.40 2.68 25.78
C VAL A 55 -1.93 3.09 25.71
N SER A 56 -1.42 3.45 24.54
CA SER A 56 -0.05 3.99 24.42
C SER A 56 0.08 5.32 25.16
N ASN A 57 1.26 5.63 25.71
CA ASN A 57 1.51 6.86 26.49
C ASN A 57 1.32 8.16 25.68
N ALA A 58 1.17 8.07 24.36
CA ALA A 58 1.00 9.21 23.45
C ALA A 58 -0.44 9.38 22.94
N ALA A 59 -1.37 8.49 23.31
CA ALA A 59 -2.72 8.54 22.77
C ALA A 59 -3.59 9.58 23.49
N GLN A 60 -4.48 10.21 22.73
CA GLN A 60 -5.50 11.10 23.27
C GLN A 60 -6.59 10.28 23.99
N ASP A 61 -6.51 10.20 25.32
CA ASP A 61 -7.34 9.32 26.19
C ASP A 61 -8.86 9.61 26.17
N ALA A 62 -9.30 10.66 25.46
CA ALA A 62 -10.71 10.96 25.24
C ALA A 62 -11.42 9.98 24.27
N HIS A 63 -10.67 9.22 23.46
CA HIS A 63 -11.24 8.39 22.39
C HIS A 63 -11.32 6.90 22.75
N GLU A 64 -12.21 6.19 22.05
CA GLU A 64 -12.43 4.74 22.20
C GLU A 64 -11.94 4.03 20.93
N ALA A 65 -11.51 2.78 21.06
CA ALA A 65 -11.12 1.91 19.95
C ALA A 65 -12.21 1.80 18.87
N ILE A 66 -11.78 1.49 17.64
CA ILE A 66 -12.69 1.19 16.53
C ILE A 66 -13.33 -0.19 16.78
N ARG A 67 -14.62 -0.20 17.11
CA ARG A 67 -15.40 -1.40 17.41
C ARG A 67 -16.84 -1.28 16.91
N PRO A 68 -17.59 -2.38 16.84
CA PRO A 68 -19.04 -2.32 16.64
C PRO A 68 -19.70 -1.51 17.75
N THR A 69 -20.71 -0.72 17.40
CA THR A 69 -21.55 0.00 18.40
C THR A 69 -22.38 -0.96 19.22
N ARG A 70 -22.77 -2.09 18.63
CA ARG A 70 -23.45 -3.22 19.26
C ARG A 70 -22.80 -4.53 18.83
N VAL A 71 -22.55 -5.42 19.78
CA VAL A 71 -21.88 -6.70 19.51
C VAL A 71 -22.83 -7.71 18.85
N ASP A 72 -24.12 -7.61 19.13
CA ASP A 72 -25.13 -8.56 18.67
C ASP A 72 -25.46 -8.47 17.18
N ILE A 73 -25.16 -7.32 16.55
CA ILE A 73 -25.18 -7.16 15.09
C ILE A 73 -23.99 -7.92 14.50
N THR A 74 -24.11 -9.24 14.38
CA THR A 74 -23.04 -10.07 13.82
C THR A 74 -22.76 -9.75 12.34
N PRO A 75 -21.62 -10.13 11.78
CA PRO A 75 -21.36 -9.99 10.34
C PRO A 75 -22.44 -10.64 9.46
N ASP A 76 -23.02 -11.76 9.92
CA ASP A 76 -24.10 -12.46 9.22
C ASP A 76 -25.41 -11.64 9.24
N GLU A 77 -25.70 -10.93 10.35
CA GLU A 77 -26.84 -10.01 10.45
C GLU A 77 -26.62 -8.71 9.65
N ALA A 78 -25.46 -8.08 9.81
CA ALA A 78 -25.06 -6.91 9.02
C ALA A 78 -25.08 -7.23 7.52
N GLY A 79 -24.77 -8.48 7.15
CA GLY A 79 -24.84 -9.02 5.80
C GLY A 79 -26.24 -9.04 5.19
N ARG A 80 -27.31 -8.69 5.92
CA ARG A 80 -28.65 -8.46 5.35
C ARG A 80 -28.75 -7.09 4.67
N TYR A 81 -28.02 -6.09 5.18
CA TYR A 81 -28.10 -4.69 4.76
C TYR A 81 -26.82 -4.19 4.07
N LEU A 82 -25.66 -4.65 4.52
CA LEU A 82 -24.37 -4.29 3.95
C LEU A 82 -23.99 -5.24 2.80
N ARG A 83 -23.28 -4.71 1.80
CA ARG A 83 -22.72 -5.49 0.68
C ARG A 83 -21.30 -5.05 0.37
N GLY A 84 -20.54 -5.91 -0.31
CA GLY A 84 -19.22 -5.58 -0.84
C GLY A 84 -18.21 -5.16 0.25
N ASP A 85 -17.51 -4.04 0.01
CA ASP A 85 -16.41 -3.59 0.86
C ASP A 85 -16.88 -3.12 2.24
N GLN A 86 -18.11 -2.61 2.37
CA GLN A 86 -18.69 -2.21 3.67
C GLN A 86 -18.86 -3.42 4.60
N LEU A 87 -19.43 -4.52 4.08
CA LEU A 87 -19.62 -5.74 4.86
C LEU A 87 -18.28 -6.34 5.27
N LYS A 88 -17.30 -6.37 4.36
CA LYS A 88 -15.96 -6.90 4.64
C LYS A 88 -15.25 -6.09 5.73
N LEU A 89 -15.32 -4.75 5.65
CA LEU A 89 -14.70 -3.89 6.65
C LEU A 89 -15.40 -4.02 8.01
N TYR A 90 -16.73 -4.04 8.03
CA TYR A 90 -17.49 -4.27 9.25
C TYR A 90 -17.16 -5.62 9.89
N ALA A 91 -17.15 -6.69 9.09
CA ALA A 91 -16.79 -8.03 9.55
C ALA A 91 -15.37 -8.06 10.15
N LEU A 92 -14.40 -7.43 9.51
CA LEU A 92 -13.03 -7.34 10.05
C LEU A 92 -12.98 -6.61 11.40
N ILE A 93 -13.68 -5.48 11.53
CA ILE A 93 -13.76 -4.71 12.79
C ILE A 93 -14.44 -5.55 13.88
N TRP A 94 -15.55 -6.22 13.55
CA TRP A 94 -16.29 -7.06 14.48
C TRP A 94 -15.46 -8.26 14.93
N GLU A 95 -14.82 -8.98 14.00
CA GLU A 95 -13.96 -10.13 14.29
C GLU A 95 -12.82 -9.75 15.22
N GLN A 96 -12.13 -8.64 14.93
CA GLN A 96 -11.01 -8.17 15.75
C GLN A 96 -11.46 -7.76 17.16
N PHE A 97 -12.58 -7.04 17.26
CA PHE A 97 -13.12 -6.60 18.55
C PHE A 97 -13.57 -7.78 19.41
N VAL A 98 -14.37 -8.70 18.87
CA VAL A 98 -14.86 -9.86 19.62
C VAL A 98 -13.72 -10.81 19.98
N ALA A 99 -12.79 -11.07 19.04
CA ALA A 99 -11.58 -11.86 19.31
C ALA A 99 -10.75 -11.28 20.47
N SER A 100 -10.65 -9.95 20.58
CA SER A 100 -9.92 -9.28 21.66
C SER A 100 -10.49 -9.56 23.06
N GLN A 101 -11.74 -10.01 23.16
CA GLN A 101 -12.41 -10.31 24.42
C GLN A 101 -12.56 -11.83 24.67
N MET A 102 -11.91 -12.67 23.85
CA MET A 102 -11.93 -14.12 23.97
C MET A 102 -10.62 -14.67 24.55
N LYS A 103 -10.66 -15.91 25.06
CA LYS A 103 -9.47 -16.62 25.54
C LYS A 103 -8.44 -16.79 24.41
N PRO A 104 -7.13 -16.79 24.74
CA PRO A 104 -6.09 -17.16 23.79
C PRO A 104 -6.32 -18.55 23.20
N ALA A 105 -5.85 -18.75 21.97
CA ALA A 105 -5.76 -20.08 21.39
C ALA A 105 -4.59 -20.85 22.01
N VAL A 106 -4.76 -22.16 22.21
CA VAL A 106 -3.70 -23.06 22.67
C VAL A 106 -3.34 -23.97 21.50
N ILE A 107 -2.13 -23.82 20.97
CA ILE A 107 -1.62 -24.55 19.81
C ILE A 107 -0.46 -25.43 20.26
N ARG A 108 -0.47 -26.69 19.80
CA ARG A 108 0.65 -27.61 19.95
C ARG A 108 1.40 -27.71 18.63
N THR A 109 2.69 -27.42 18.69
CA THR A 109 3.61 -27.60 17.56
C THR A 109 4.50 -28.80 17.81
N LEU A 110 4.48 -29.76 16.89
CA LEU A 110 5.40 -30.90 16.86
C LEU A 110 6.44 -30.64 15.78
N THR A 111 7.72 -30.82 16.12
CA THR A 111 8.83 -30.74 15.18
C THR A 111 9.55 -32.06 15.18
N ALA A 112 9.81 -32.61 14.00
CA ALA A 112 10.55 -33.84 13.81
C ALA A 112 11.81 -33.57 12.99
N ASP A 113 12.92 -34.11 13.49
CA ASP A 113 14.18 -34.20 12.79
C ASP A 113 14.28 -35.59 12.16
N ILE A 114 14.40 -35.62 10.84
CA ILE A 114 14.41 -36.82 10.00
C ILE A 114 15.84 -36.98 9.48
N GLN A 115 16.52 -38.04 9.93
CA GLN A 115 17.87 -38.34 9.48
C GLN A 115 17.84 -39.07 8.14
N ILE A 116 18.55 -38.54 7.14
CA ILE A 116 18.75 -39.16 5.84
C ILE A 116 20.25 -39.17 5.54
N GLY A 117 20.90 -40.31 5.74
CA GLY A 117 22.36 -40.42 5.70
C GLY A 117 23.00 -39.51 6.75
N ASP A 118 23.89 -38.62 6.30
CA ASP A 118 24.57 -37.63 7.14
C ASP A 118 23.77 -36.32 7.32
N GLY A 119 22.65 -36.17 6.61
CA GLY A 119 21.81 -34.97 6.65
C GLY A 119 20.67 -35.05 7.67
N ILE A 120 20.25 -33.90 8.19
CA ILE A 120 19.07 -33.75 9.04
C ILE A 120 18.06 -32.87 8.31
N PHE A 121 16.88 -33.41 8.04
CA PHE A 121 15.73 -32.70 7.51
C PHE A 121 14.77 -32.38 8.64
N ARG A 122 14.14 -31.20 8.61
CA ARG A 122 13.21 -30.77 9.65
C ARG A 122 11.82 -30.56 9.07
N ASN A 123 10.81 -31.13 9.72
CA ASN A 123 9.42 -30.86 9.42
C ASN A 123 8.67 -30.50 10.71
N SER A 124 7.67 -29.63 10.60
CA SER A 124 6.87 -29.16 11.73
C SER A 124 5.39 -29.19 11.37
N ALA A 125 4.56 -29.60 12.32
CA ALA A 125 3.11 -29.57 12.21
C ALA A 125 2.50 -28.94 13.46
N SER A 126 1.45 -28.14 13.27
CA SER A 126 0.77 -27.40 14.33
C SER A 126 -0.70 -27.79 14.40
N SER A 127 -1.20 -28.08 15.60
CA SER A 127 -2.59 -28.46 15.83
C SER A 127 -3.21 -27.66 16.98
N PHE A 128 -4.47 -27.25 16.85
CA PHE A 128 -5.22 -26.60 17.93
C PHE A 128 -5.56 -27.60 19.04
N ILE A 129 -5.19 -27.27 20.28
CA ILE A 129 -5.74 -27.87 21.50
C ILE A 129 -7.01 -27.11 21.89
N GLU A 130 -6.94 -25.77 21.86
CA GLU A 130 -8.08 -24.87 22.06
C GLU A 130 -8.06 -23.79 20.98
N GLU A 131 -9.18 -23.61 20.28
CA GLU A 131 -9.29 -22.59 19.21
C GLU A 131 -9.25 -21.15 19.76
N GLY A 132 -9.70 -20.95 21.01
CA GLY A 132 -9.78 -19.61 21.62
C GLY A 132 -10.50 -18.61 20.72
N PHE A 133 -9.90 -17.43 20.54
CA PHE A 133 -10.40 -16.37 19.68
C PHE A 133 -10.52 -16.75 18.18
N TYR A 134 -9.85 -17.81 17.69
CA TYR A 134 -9.99 -18.24 16.29
C TYR A 134 -11.40 -18.72 15.96
N LYS A 135 -12.26 -18.97 16.95
CA LYS A 135 -13.65 -19.36 16.74
C LYS A 135 -14.46 -18.32 15.95
N VAL A 136 -14.11 -17.04 16.10
CA VAL A 136 -14.82 -15.93 15.44
C VAL A 136 -14.06 -15.38 14.24
N ILE A 137 -12.75 -15.63 14.13
CA ILE A 137 -11.94 -15.13 13.03
C ILE A 137 -12.25 -15.88 11.73
N ARG A 138 -12.69 -15.15 10.70
CA ARG A 138 -12.96 -15.69 9.36
C ARG A 138 -12.17 -14.99 8.27
N LEU A 139 -12.03 -13.68 8.36
CA LEU A 139 -11.37 -12.82 7.37
C LEU A 139 -9.94 -12.46 7.77
N ALA A 140 -9.67 -12.31 9.07
CA ALA A 140 -8.36 -11.88 9.55
C ALA A 140 -7.28 -12.98 9.51
N ALA A 141 -7.68 -14.26 9.39
CA ALA A 141 -6.78 -15.39 9.25
C ALA A 141 -7.14 -16.28 8.05
N SER A 142 -6.12 -16.80 7.39
CA SER A 142 -6.24 -17.77 6.29
C SER A 142 -6.92 -19.06 6.75
N LYS A 143 -7.34 -19.90 5.79
CA LYS A 143 -7.89 -21.21 6.12
C LYS A 143 -6.82 -22.15 6.68
N GLU A 144 -5.60 -22.05 6.16
CA GLU A 144 -4.44 -22.84 6.60
C GLU A 144 -4.08 -22.53 8.06
N GLU A 145 -4.01 -21.26 8.45
CA GLU A 145 -3.74 -20.86 9.84
C GLU A 145 -4.78 -21.36 10.86
N ARG A 146 -5.99 -21.72 10.39
CA ARG A 146 -7.09 -22.23 11.21
C ARG A 146 -7.28 -23.75 11.12
N THR A 147 -6.39 -24.44 10.41
CA THR A 147 -6.47 -25.88 10.21
C THR A 147 -5.41 -26.58 11.05
N SER A 148 -5.79 -27.64 11.77
CA SER A 148 -4.83 -28.49 12.46
C SER A 148 -4.08 -29.37 11.46
N HIS A 149 -2.76 -29.38 11.57
CA HIS A 149 -1.86 -30.22 10.81
C HIS A 149 -1.17 -31.21 11.75
N TYR A 150 -0.95 -32.42 11.27
CA TYR A 150 -0.30 -33.50 12.01
C TYR A 150 0.83 -34.09 11.19
N LEU A 151 1.89 -34.53 11.87
CA LEU A 151 2.92 -35.32 11.22
C LEU A 151 2.35 -36.70 10.90
N PRO A 152 2.53 -37.21 9.67
CA PRO A 152 1.99 -38.50 9.26
C PRO A 152 2.83 -39.70 9.74
N PHE A 153 3.73 -39.48 10.70
CA PHE A 153 4.69 -40.47 11.17
C PHE A 153 5.02 -40.28 12.65
N GLU A 154 5.57 -41.32 13.26
CA GLU A 154 5.92 -41.35 14.68
C GLU A 154 7.45 -41.43 14.92
N LYS A 155 7.85 -41.18 16.17
CA LYS A 155 9.26 -41.26 16.56
C LYS A 155 9.78 -42.69 16.42
N GLY A 156 10.86 -42.87 15.66
CA GLY A 156 11.50 -44.17 15.44
C GLY A 156 10.95 -44.93 14.22
N GLU A 157 9.98 -44.36 13.51
CA GLU A 157 9.49 -44.91 12.26
C GLU A 157 10.55 -44.82 11.16
N MET A 158 10.73 -45.91 10.41
CA MET A 158 11.62 -45.95 9.25
C MET A 158 10.86 -45.45 8.02
N LEU A 159 11.24 -44.28 7.51
CA LEU A 159 10.62 -43.65 6.35
C LEU A 159 11.35 -44.01 5.05
N LEU A 160 10.59 -44.23 3.98
CA LEU A 160 11.15 -44.42 2.64
C LEU A 160 11.35 -43.06 1.96
N VAL A 161 12.57 -42.80 1.50
CA VAL A 161 12.89 -41.59 0.75
C VAL A 161 12.45 -41.78 -0.70
N GLU A 162 11.37 -41.13 -1.10
CA GLU A 162 10.89 -41.16 -2.49
C GLU A 162 11.72 -40.25 -3.40
N LYS A 163 12.00 -39.01 -2.95
CA LYS A 163 12.75 -38.01 -3.72
C LYS A 163 13.44 -37.00 -2.80
N ILE A 164 14.61 -36.52 -3.23
CA ILE A 164 15.29 -35.36 -2.64
C ILE A 164 15.35 -34.28 -3.72
N GLU A 165 14.73 -33.13 -3.47
CA GLU A 165 14.71 -31.98 -4.38
C GLU A 165 15.65 -30.88 -3.86
N SER A 166 16.52 -30.39 -4.73
CA SER A 166 17.37 -29.23 -4.44
C SER A 166 16.68 -27.96 -4.93
N GLU A 167 16.39 -27.03 -4.03
CA GLU A 167 15.88 -25.71 -4.38
C GLU A 167 16.97 -24.65 -4.27
N GLN A 168 17.04 -23.76 -5.27
CA GLN A 168 17.91 -22.59 -5.21
C GLN A 168 17.09 -21.36 -4.80
N HIS A 169 17.55 -20.69 -3.75
CA HIS A 169 16.97 -19.43 -3.29
C HIS A 169 17.95 -18.27 -3.47
N PHE A 170 17.40 -17.07 -3.62
CA PHE A 170 18.15 -15.82 -3.67
C PHE A 170 17.78 -14.96 -2.45
N THR A 171 18.75 -14.21 -1.94
CA THR A 171 18.47 -13.19 -0.94
C THR A 171 17.61 -12.09 -1.58
N GLN A 172 16.54 -11.71 -0.90
CA GLN A 172 15.68 -10.61 -1.33
C GLN A 172 16.06 -9.36 -0.55
N GLY A 173 16.11 -8.23 -1.25
CA GLY A 173 16.27 -6.93 -0.59
C GLY A 173 15.06 -6.58 0.27
N PRO A 174 15.15 -5.50 1.08
CA PRO A 174 14.03 -5.02 1.88
C PRO A 174 12.77 -4.79 1.02
N SER A 175 11.63 -5.24 1.52
CA SER A 175 10.35 -5.01 0.84
C SER A 175 10.04 -3.52 0.78
N ARG A 176 9.51 -3.06 -0.34
CA ARG A 176 8.97 -1.70 -0.44
C ARG A 176 7.77 -1.54 0.47
N TYR A 177 7.54 -0.30 0.91
CA TYR A 177 6.35 0.03 1.67
C TYR A 177 5.07 -0.18 0.85
N THR A 178 4.04 -0.71 1.49
CA THR A 178 2.64 -0.60 1.09
C THR A 178 1.97 0.52 1.88
N ASP A 179 0.73 0.88 1.53
CA ASP A 179 -0.07 1.82 2.32
C ASP A 179 -0.16 1.40 3.80
N ALA A 180 -0.31 0.10 4.11
CA ALA A 180 -0.40 -0.36 5.49
C ALA A 180 0.95 -0.29 6.23
N SER A 181 2.03 -0.73 5.60
CA SER A 181 3.34 -0.74 6.24
C SER A 181 3.91 0.67 6.40
N ILE A 182 3.64 1.62 5.48
CA ILE A 182 4.09 3.00 5.67
C ILE A 182 3.36 3.67 6.82
N VAL A 183 2.05 3.43 6.98
CA VAL A 183 1.28 3.97 8.11
C VAL A 183 1.83 3.43 9.43
N ARG A 184 2.10 2.12 9.49
CA ARG A 184 2.74 1.50 10.66
C ARG A 184 4.10 2.14 10.97
N THR A 185 4.95 2.35 9.97
CA THR A 185 6.26 2.99 10.19
C THR A 185 6.11 4.46 10.63
N LEU A 186 5.15 5.20 10.08
CA LEU A 186 4.87 6.57 10.51
C LEU A 186 4.41 6.62 11.97
N GLU A 187 3.52 5.71 12.37
CA GLU A 187 3.05 5.55 13.74
C GLU A 187 4.19 5.18 14.70
N GLU A 188 5.02 4.20 14.35
CA GLU A 188 6.21 3.78 15.14
C GLU A 188 7.22 4.93 15.32
N LEU A 189 7.32 5.84 14.33
CA LEU A 189 8.17 7.01 14.37
C LEU A 189 7.51 8.24 15.03
N GLY A 190 6.23 8.16 15.43
CA GLY A 190 5.47 9.28 15.99
C GLY A 190 5.13 10.38 14.98
N ILE A 191 5.18 10.08 13.69
CA ILE A 191 4.94 11.03 12.60
C ILE A 191 3.50 10.91 12.09
N GLY A 192 2.78 12.02 12.08
CA GLY A 192 1.37 12.03 11.69
C GLY A 192 0.43 11.52 12.77
N ARG A 193 -0.87 11.58 12.48
CA ARG A 193 -1.98 11.21 13.37
C ARG A 193 -3.02 10.42 12.58
N PRO A 194 -3.99 9.73 13.23
CA PRO A 194 -5.07 9.03 12.54
C PRO A 194 -5.82 9.87 11.50
N SER A 195 -5.82 11.20 11.66
CA SER A 195 -6.39 12.17 10.72
C SER A 195 -5.52 12.45 9.48
N THR A 196 -4.20 12.23 9.53
CA THR A 196 -3.25 12.66 8.49
C THR A 196 -2.61 11.50 7.72
N TYR A 197 -2.64 10.26 8.22
CA TYR A 197 -2.03 9.11 7.53
C TYR A 197 -2.46 8.93 6.06
N ALA A 198 -3.77 8.78 5.81
CA ALA A 198 -4.28 8.60 4.45
C ALA A 198 -4.10 9.86 3.57
N PRO A 199 -4.42 11.09 4.04
CA PRO A 199 -4.17 12.31 3.28
C PRO A 199 -2.71 12.53 2.89
N THR A 200 -1.75 12.17 3.75
CA THR A 200 -0.31 12.28 3.44
C THR A 200 0.06 11.39 2.25
N ILE A 201 -0.35 10.12 2.28
CA ILE A 201 -0.09 9.17 1.18
C ILE A 201 -0.76 9.64 -0.11
N GLU A 202 -2.01 10.13 -0.03
CA GLU A 202 -2.74 10.66 -1.17
C GLU A 202 -2.02 11.87 -1.78
N THR A 203 -1.60 12.82 -0.96
CA THR A 203 -0.87 14.02 -1.38
C THR A 203 0.45 13.67 -2.08
N LEU A 204 1.24 12.73 -1.54
CA LEU A 204 2.49 12.27 -2.15
C LEU A 204 2.26 11.66 -3.54
N ILE A 205 1.13 11.00 -3.74
CA ILE A 205 0.75 10.38 -5.02
C ILE A 205 0.20 11.40 -6.00
N GLU A 206 -0.65 12.32 -5.55
CA GLU A 206 -1.22 13.39 -6.36
C GLU A 206 -0.16 14.38 -6.86
N ARG A 207 0.90 14.60 -6.08
CA ARG A 207 2.06 15.41 -6.46
C ARG A 207 3.13 14.63 -7.24
N TYR A 208 2.89 13.36 -7.54
CA TYR A 208 3.80 12.51 -8.31
C TYR A 208 5.19 12.34 -7.66
N TYR A 209 5.30 12.42 -6.33
CA TYR A 209 6.54 12.07 -5.62
C TYR A 209 6.67 10.56 -5.43
N VAL A 210 5.53 9.90 -5.27
CA VAL A 210 5.43 8.45 -5.12
C VAL A 210 4.33 7.93 -6.04
N GLN A 211 4.45 6.70 -6.51
CA GLN A 211 3.39 6.02 -7.26
C GLN A 211 3.09 4.65 -6.65
N ARG A 212 1.83 4.21 -6.79
CA ARG A 212 1.44 2.84 -6.47
C ARG A 212 1.72 1.93 -7.66
N ASP A 213 2.57 0.94 -7.45
CA ASP A 213 2.81 -0.16 -8.37
C ASP A 213 2.62 -1.49 -7.64
N LYS A 214 1.73 -2.36 -8.12
CA LYS A 214 1.37 -3.65 -7.48
C LYS A 214 1.16 -3.56 -5.95
N ARG A 215 0.49 -2.50 -5.47
CA ARG A 215 0.24 -2.17 -4.04
C ARG A 215 1.46 -1.69 -3.24
N GLN A 216 2.62 -1.56 -3.87
CA GLN A 216 3.81 -0.98 -3.28
C GLN A 216 3.93 0.50 -3.66
N LEU A 217 4.49 1.29 -2.76
CA LEU A 217 4.84 2.68 -2.93
C LEU A 217 6.26 2.74 -3.51
N VAL A 218 6.38 3.35 -4.68
CA VAL A 218 7.63 3.48 -5.42
C VAL A 218 7.95 4.96 -5.60
N PRO A 219 9.12 5.46 -5.13
CA PRO A 219 9.50 6.85 -5.33
C PRO A 219 9.73 7.13 -6.82
N THR A 220 9.23 8.26 -7.31
CA THR A 220 9.48 8.73 -8.68
C THR A 220 10.83 9.44 -8.75
N GLN A 221 11.32 9.74 -9.96
CA GLN A 221 12.50 10.58 -10.14
C GLN A 221 12.30 11.98 -9.54
N LEU A 222 11.10 12.56 -9.70
CA LEU A 222 10.75 13.84 -9.07
C LEU A 222 10.88 13.75 -7.54
N GLY A 223 10.27 12.73 -6.94
CA GLY A 223 10.28 12.55 -5.49
C GLY A 223 11.69 12.42 -4.92
N LYS A 224 12.58 11.69 -5.61
CA LYS A 224 13.99 11.56 -5.20
C LYS A 224 14.73 12.89 -5.23
N ILE A 225 14.57 13.66 -6.30
CA ILE A 225 15.28 14.94 -6.45
C ILE A 225 14.80 15.96 -5.43
N ILE A 226 13.49 16.06 -5.24
CA ILE A 226 12.93 16.94 -4.22
C ILE A 226 13.40 16.50 -2.83
N ASN A 227 13.40 15.20 -2.54
CA ASN A 227 13.96 14.68 -1.29
C ASN A 227 15.43 15.09 -1.12
N ASP A 228 16.27 14.90 -2.13
CA ASP A 228 17.70 15.23 -2.05
C ASP A 228 17.93 16.74 -1.84
N ILE A 229 17.16 17.60 -2.50
CA ILE A 229 17.20 19.06 -2.31
C ILE A 229 16.81 19.41 -0.88
N LEU A 230 15.69 18.86 -0.40
CA LEU A 230 15.18 19.15 0.93
C LEU A 230 16.12 18.62 2.02
N SER A 231 16.68 17.42 1.85
CA SER A 231 17.63 16.83 2.80
C SER A 231 18.94 17.60 2.90
N LYS A 232 19.41 18.18 1.80
CA LYS A 232 20.63 18.99 1.79
C LYS A 232 20.44 20.38 2.40
N ASN A 233 19.31 21.02 2.11
CA ASN A 233 19.08 22.41 2.52
C ASN A 233 18.35 22.56 3.86
N PHE A 234 17.55 21.56 4.26
CA PHE A 234 16.70 21.62 5.45
C PHE A 234 16.81 20.36 6.35
N PRO A 235 18.01 19.86 6.68
CA PRO A 235 18.17 18.60 7.43
C PRO A 235 17.52 18.61 8.82
N GLU A 236 17.48 19.77 9.47
CA GLU A 236 16.82 19.93 10.78
C GLU A 236 15.30 19.84 10.71
N VAL A 237 14.69 20.23 9.58
CA VAL A 237 13.23 20.30 9.42
C VAL A 237 12.67 18.98 8.88
N ILE A 238 13.43 18.29 8.02
CA ILE A 238 12.96 17.08 7.34
C ILE A 238 13.32 15.78 8.04
N ASN A 239 14.04 15.85 9.17
CA ASN A 239 14.34 14.66 9.94
C ASN A 239 13.08 14.15 10.67
N THR A 240 13.07 12.85 10.94
CA THR A 240 11.94 12.16 11.55
C THR A 240 11.70 12.60 12.99
N GLY A 241 12.75 12.87 13.76
CA GLY A 241 12.66 13.29 15.15
C GLY A 241 11.96 14.63 15.33
N PHE A 242 12.39 15.64 14.58
CA PHE A 242 11.80 16.97 14.54
C PHE A 242 10.32 16.91 14.13
N THR A 243 9.99 16.10 13.13
CA THR A 243 8.59 15.94 12.70
C THR A 243 7.74 15.35 13.83
N ALA A 244 8.24 14.33 14.54
CA ALA A 244 7.55 13.76 15.69
C ALA A 244 7.42 14.75 16.86
N GLU A 245 8.45 15.57 17.10
CA GLU A 245 8.43 16.64 18.11
C GLU A 245 7.39 17.71 17.78
N MET A 246 7.26 18.11 16.51
CA MET A 246 6.21 19.03 16.07
C MET A 246 4.81 18.47 16.35
N GLU A 247 4.59 17.19 16.06
CA GLU A 247 3.31 16.55 16.34
C GLU A 247 3.02 16.53 17.86
N SER A 248 4.01 16.19 18.70
CA SER A 248 3.87 16.25 20.16
C SER A 248 3.64 17.68 20.68
N MET A 249 4.25 18.68 20.04
CA MET A 249 4.01 20.09 20.35
C MET A 249 2.56 20.47 20.05
N LEU A 250 2.00 20.04 18.92
CA LEU A 250 0.59 20.28 18.58
C LEU A 250 -0.37 19.60 19.57
N ASP A 251 -0.06 18.39 20.05
CA ASP A 251 -0.86 17.75 21.10
C ASP A 251 -0.86 18.59 22.38
N LYS A 252 0.30 19.11 22.80
CA LYS A 252 0.40 19.97 23.99
C LYS A 252 -0.38 21.28 23.83
N VAL A 253 -0.50 21.80 22.60
CA VAL A 253 -1.36 22.96 22.30
C VAL A 253 -2.83 22.58 22.49
N GLU A 254 -3.27 21.44 21.96
CA GLU A 254 -4.64 20.94 22.12
C GLU A 254 -5.01 20.74 23.60
N GLU A 255 -4.07 20.22 24.40
CA GLU A 255 -4.21 20.04 25.84
C GLU A 255 -4.08 21.34 26.65
N GLN A 256 -3.90 22.49 25.99
CA GLN A 256 -3.69 23.81 26.61
C GLN A 256 -2.46 23.87 27.55
N LYS A 257 -1.46 23.02 27.31
CA LYS A 257 -0.21 22.99 28.09
C LYS A 257 0.81 24.02 27.61
N ILE A 258 0.74 24.44 26.35
CA ILE A 258 1.65 25.44 25.76
C ILE A 258 0.91 26.42 24.84
N ASP A 259 1.47 27.62 24.66
CA ASP A 259 0.93 28.64 23.77
C ASP A 259 1.39 28.44 22.31
N TRP A 260 0.42 28.26 21.41
CA TRP A 260 0.68 27.97 20.00
C TRP A 260 1.38 29.13 19.26
N VAL A 261 1.12 30.39 19.65
CA VAL A 261 1.74 31.55 18.99
C VAL A 261 3.23 31.60 19.30
N SER A 262 3.61 31.34 20.55
CA SER A 262 5.01 31.26 20.98
C SER A 262 5.77 30.17 20.22
N GLU A 263 5.21 28.95 20.13
CA GLU A 263 5.87 27.84 19.41
C GLU A 263 5.97 28.10 17.91
N LEU A 264 4.93 28.68 17.29
CA LEU A 264 5.00 29.06 15.88
C LEU A 264 6.09 30.10 15.60
N LYS A 265 6.30 31.08 16.47
CA LYS A 265 7.38 32.06 16.31
C LYS A 265 8.75 31.39 16.35
N LYS A 266 8.96 30.44 17.28
CA LYS A 266 10.22 29.68 17.39
C LYS A 266 10.52 28.86 16.13
N PHE A 267 9.50 28.34 15.48
CA PHE A 267 9.64 27.60 14.23
C PHE A 267 9.80 28.52 13.00
N TYR A 268 8.95 29.53 12.88
CA TYR A 268 8.80 30.31 11.65
C TYR A 268 10.02 31.19 11.33
N PHE A 269 10.53 31.96 12.30
CA PHE A 269 11.63 32.89 12.01
C PHE A 269 12.91 32.18 11.54
N PRO A 270 13.39 31.10 12.19
CA PRO A 270 14.54 30.35 11.68
C PRO A 270 14.29 29.70 10.31
N LEU A 271 13.05 29.27 10.04
CA LEU A 271 12.71 28.66 8.77
C LEU A 271 12.77 29.68 7.63
N VAL A 272 12.23 30.88 7.82
CA VAL A 272 12.23 31.94 6.79
C VAL A 272 13.66 32.29 6.38
N ASP A 273 14.54 32.52 7.36
CA ASP A 273 15.96 32.83 7.09
C ASP A 273 16.64 31.70 6.29
N LYS A 274 16.35 30.44 6.61
CA LYS A 274 16.87 29.28 5.86
C LYS A 274 16.30 29.20 4.44
N VAL A 275 15.01 29.47 4.28
CA VAL A 275 14.36 29.47 2.96
C VAL A 275 14.94 30.56 2.07
N GLU A 276 15.13 31.77 2.58
CA GLU A 276 15.73 32.87 1.81
C GLU A 276 17.17 32.54 1.38
N ASN A 277 17.99 32.01 2.28
CA ASN A 277 19.34 31.57 1.97
C ASN A 277 19.36 30.44 0.92
N ALA A 278 18.47 29.45 1.05
CA ALA A 278 18.36 28.36 0.08
C ALA A 278 17.91 28.87 -1.29
N LEU A 279 16.93 29.78 -1.36
CA LEU A 279 16.48 30.38 -2.62
C LEU A 279 17.59 31.18 -3.32
N ASN A 280 18.45 31.87 -2.55
CA ASN A 280 19.59 32.61 -3.10
C ASN A 280 20.74 31.70 -3.54
N ALA A 281 20.93 30.56 -2.86
CA ALA A 281 21.99 29.59 -3.15
C ALA A 281 21.62 28.58 -4.25
N LEU A 282 20.33 28.35 -4.47
CA LEU A 282 19.85 27.52 -5.57
C LEU A 282 20.03 28.29 -6.88
N GLU A 283 21.06 27.91 -7.65
CA GLU A 283 21.13 28.27 -9.07
C GLU A 283 19.84 27.84 -9.78
N ASP A 284 19.46 28.55 -10.86
CA ASP A 284 18.26 28.24 -11.64
C ASP A 284 18.35 26.82 -12.20
N MET A 285 17.79 25.86 -11.45
CA MET A 285 17.77 24.44 -11.81
C MET A 285 16.69 24.13 -12.85
N HIS A 286 16.10 25.16 -13.47
CA HIS A 286 15.13 25.00 -14.53
C HIS A 286 15.77 24.29 -15.72
N GLY A 287 15.33 23.05 -15.96
CA GLY A 287 15.83 22.22 -17.05
C GLY A 287 16.98 21.27 -16.69
N VAL A 288 17.33 21.10 -15.41
CA VAL A 288 18.27 20.03 -14.98
C VAL A 288 17.78 18.62 -15.37
N LEU A 289 16.46 18.48 -15.53
CA LEU A 289 15.80 17.24 -15.95
C LEU A 289 15.38 17.21 -17.41
N ASP A 290 15.79 18.20 -18.17
CA ASP A 290 15.44 18.33 -19.58
C ASP A 290 16.32 17.39 -20.41
N GLU A 291 15.76 16.28 -20.84
CA GLU A 291 16.42 15.41 -21.80
C GLU A 291 16.12 15.92 -23.22
N LYS A 292 17.17 16.26 -23.98
CA LYS A 292 17.01 16.60 -25.41
C LYS A 292 16.51 15.38 -26.17
N THR A 293 15.49 15.57 -27.00
CA THR A 293 14.98 14.51 -27.87
C THR A 293 15.25 14.81 -29.33
N ASN A 294 15.27 13.77 -30.16
CA ASN A 294 15.46 13.89 -31.62
C ASN A 294 14.17 14.31 -32.36
N GLU A 295 13.07 14.49 -31.64
CA GLU A 295 11.79 14.85 -32.23
C GLU A 295 11.68 16.35 -32.46
N LYS A 296 11.13 16.76 -33.61
CA LYS A 296 10.87 18.17 -33.93
C LYS A 296 9.43 18.52 -33.61
N CYS A 297 9.21 19.73 -33.12
CA CYS A 297 7.88 20.24 -32.89
C CYS A 297 7.14 20.44 -34.23
N PRO A 298 5.89 19.95 -34.34
CA PRO A 298 5.10 20.07 -35.56
C PRO A 298 4.66 21.51 -35.87
N ILE A 299 4.74 22.43 -34.89
CA ILE A 299 4.36 23.83 -35.04
C ILE A 299 5.57 24.73 -35.36
N CYS A 300 6.62 24.61 -34.55
CA CYS A 300 7.77 25.53 -34.56
C CYS A 300 8.99 24.97 -35.32
N GLY A 301 9.03 23.66 -35.63
CA GLY A 301 10.18 22.97 -36.21
C GLY A 301 11.40 22.80 -35.29
N ARG A 302 11.43 23.49 -34.14
CA ARG A 302 12.48 23.38 -33.10
C ARG A 302 12.41 22.03 -32.38
N PRO A 303 13.52 21.52 -31.80
CA PRO A 303 13.53 20.24 -31.10
C PRO A 303 12.58 20.23 -29.90
N LEU A 304 11.98 19.07 -29.63
CA LEU A 304 11.24 18.78 -28.42
C LEU A 304 12.21 18.39 -27.32
N ILE A 305 11.90 18.84 -26.10
CA ILE A 305 12.65 18.53 -24.90
C ILE A 305 11.72 17.75 -23.98
N LYS A 306 12.22 16.64 -23.44
CA LYS A 306 11.51 15.84 -22.45
C LYS A 306 11.69 16.51 -21.10
N LYS A 307 10.63 17.15 -20.62
CA LYS A 307 10.56 17.86 -19.34
C LYS A 307 9.80 17.02 -18.33
N LEU A 308 10.11 17.21 -17.04
CA LEU A 308 9.36 16.59 -15.96
C LEU A 308 8.28 17.56 -15.45
N GLY A 309 7.01 17.20 -15.64
CA GLY A 309 5.87 17.97 -15.16
C GLY A 309 5.16 17.31 -13.98
N ARG A 310 4.08 17.94 -13.51
CA ARG A 310 3.25 17.42 -12.40
C ARG A 310 2.74 15.99 -12.62
N PHE A 311 2.54 15.58 -13.88
CA PHE A 311 2.01 14.26 -14.24
C PHE A 311 3.09 13.29 -14.75
N GLY A 312 4.37 13.63 -14.55
CA GLY A 312 5.51 12.89 -15.09
C GLY A 312 6.08 13.53 -16.35
N TYR A 313 6.85 12.75 -17.11
CA TYR A 313 7.55 13.29 -18.28
C TYR A 313 6.59 13.63 -19.41
N PHE A 314 6.83 14.78 -20.02
CA PHE A 314 6.15 15.27 -21.21
C PHE A 314 7.17 15.91 -22.16
N LEU A 315 6.81 16.02 -23.42
CA LEU A 315 7.62 16.66 -24.45
C LEU A 315 7.11 18.08 -24.66
N SER A 316 8.02 19.06 -24.73
CA SER A 316 7.72 20.48 -24.93
C SER A 316 8.62 21.07 -26.02
N CYS A 317 8.10 21.98 -26.88
CA CYS A 317 8.96 22.71 -27.85
C CYS A 317 10.04 23.48 -27.07
N SER A 318 11.30 23.36 -27.49
CA SER A 318 12.41 24.11 -26.92
C SER A 318 12.24 25.63 -27.04
N GLY A 319 11.34 26.08 -27.91
CA GLY A 319 10.97 27.49 -28.10
C GLY A 319 9.90 28.02 -27.15
N PHE A 320 9.58 27.35 -26.05
CA PHE A 320 8.74 27.92 -25.01
C PHE A 320 9.43 29.18 -24.41
N PRO A 321 8.76 30.34 -24.25
CA PRO A 321 7.30 30.57 -24.28
C PRO A 321 6.68 30.83 -25.66
N GLU A 322 7.46 31.08 -26.71
CA GLU A 322 6.99 31.44 -28.06
C GLU A 322 6.17 30.33 -28.74
N CYS A 323 6.47 29.07 -28.41
CA CYS A 323 5.69 27.91 -28.85
C CYS A 323 5.25 27.06 -27.65
N THR A 324 3.94 27.01 -27.42
CA THR A 324 3.31 26.30 -26.28
C THR A 324 3.00 24.83 -26.57
N PHE A 325 3.52 24.27 -27.66
CA PHE A 325 3.29 22.88 -28.01
C PHE A 325 3.84 21.95 -26.93
N THR A 326 2.95 21.10 -26.42
CA THR A 326 3.29 20.02 -25.50
C THR A 326 2.61 18.73 -25.94
N LYS A 327 3.30 17.60 -25.77
CA LYS A 327 2.72 16.27 -25.96
C LYS A 327 3.16 15.33 -24.86
N SER A 328 2.32 14.38 -24.48
CA SER A 328 2.72 13.34 -23.53
C SER A 328 3.85 12.49 -24.13
N VAL A 329 4.77 11.99 -23.30
CA VAL A 329 5.75 11.01 -23.78
C VAL A 329 4.99 9.74 -24.21
N PRO A 330 5.08 9.31 -25.49
CA PRO A 330 4.41 8.11 -25.94
C PRO A 330 4.97 6.91 -25.20
N LEU A 331 4.10 6.11 -24.58
CA LEU A 331 4.51 4.85 -23.95
C LEU A 331 4.74 3.76 -25.00
N ALA A 332 4.04 3.86 -26.13
CA ALA A 332 4.20 3.02 -27.31
C ALA A 332 3.49 3.65 -28.51
N ILE A 333 3.76 3.15 -29.70
CA ILE A 333 3.01 3.47 -30.92
C ILE A 333 1.75 2.60 -30.95
N CYS A 334 0.60 3.21 -31.20
CA CYS A 334 -0.65 2.50 -31.31
C CYS A 334 -0.65 1.63 -32.57
N PRO A 335 -0.88 0.33 -32.42
CA PRO A 335 -0.80 -0.60 -33.54
C PRO A 335 -1.90 -0.44 -34.58
N LYS A 336 -3.01 0.25 -34.24
CA LYS A 336 -4.14 0.45 -35.15
C LYS A 336 -4.06 1.75 -35.95
N CYS A 337 -3.64 2.83 -35.29
CA CYS A 337 -3.72 4.20 -35.80
C CYS A 337 -2.33 4.79 -36.11
N GLY A 338 -1.24 4.17 -35.64
CA GLY A 338 0.10 4.77 -35.63
C GLY A 338 0.25 5.96 -34.66
N GLY A 339 -0.82 6.40 -34.00
CA GLY A 339 -0.80 7.46 -32.99
C GLY A 339 -0.24 7.01 -31.65
N ASP A 340 -0.06 7.94 -30.72
CA ASP A 340 0.64 7.67 -29.46
C ASP A 340 -0.24 6.96 -28.44
N ILE A 341 0.29 5.94 -27.76
CA ILE A 341 -0.36 5.33 -26.59
C ILE A 341 -0.03 6.16 -25.35
N VAL A 342 -1.07 6.70 -24.73
CA VAL A 342 -0.98 7.54 -23.54
C VAL A 342 -1.79 6.97 -22.38
N PRO A 343 -1.37 7.21 -21.13
CA PRO A 343 -2.18 6.85 -19.96
C PRO A 343 -3.45 7.71 -19.92
N ARG A 344 -4.59 7.06 -19.70
CA ARG A 344 -5.93 7.66 -19.54
C ARG A 344 -6.62 7.10 -18.30
N VAL A 345 -7.61 7.82 -17.78
CA VAL A 345 -8.42 7.40 -16.63
C VAL A 345 -9.87 7.31 -17.08
N SER A 346 -10.57 6.23 -16.71
CA SER A 346 -12.00 6.09 -17.01
C SER A 346 -12.83 7.05 -16.17
N ASN A 347 -13.72 7.81 -16.82
CA ASN A 347 -14.71 8.67 -16.16
C ASN A 347 -15.97 7.92 -15.71
N LYS A 348 -16.12 6.62 -16.05
CA LYS A 348 -17.24 5.75 -15.61
C LYS A 348 -16.73 4.65 -14.67
N GLY A 349 -17.33 4.53 -13.48
CA GLY A 349 -17.04 3.49 -12.48
C GLY A 349 -15.78 3.74 -11.62
N ARG A 350 -15.22 2.68 -10.99
CA ARG A 350 -13.92 2.76 -10.28
C ARG A 350 -12.87 3.32 -11.25
N ARG A 351 -12.22 4.44 -10.90
CA ARG A 351 -11.18 5.17 -11.69
C ARG A 351 -10.00 4.26 -12.06
N LYS A 352 -10.19 3.36 -13.03
CA LYS A 352 -9.15 2.46 -13.53
C LYS A 352 -8.31 3.22 -14.55
N LYS A 353 -7.00 3.24 -14.33
CA LYS A 353 -6.01 3.66 -15.33
C LYS A 353 -6.04 2.66 -16.48
N PHE A 354 -6.08 3.16 -17.71
CA PHE A 354 -5.93 2.38 -18.93
C PHE A 354 -5.00 3.14 -19.88
N TYR A 355 -4.49 2.46 -20.90
CA TYR A 355 -3.64 3.06 -21.91
C TYR A 355 -4.37 3.00 -23.25
N GLY A 356 -4.51 4.13 -23.95
CA GLY A 356 -5.28 4.21 -25.20
C GLY A 356 -4.63 5.12 -26.25
N CYS A 357 -5.04 4.98 -27.52
CA CYS A 357 -4.57 5.83 -28.62
C CYS A 357 -4.92 7.31 -28.31
N SER A 358 -3.97 8.20 -28.58
CA SER A 358 -4.14 9.65 -28.50
C SER A 358 -5.33 10.13 -29.32
N ASN A 359 -5.57 9.50 -30.48
CA ASN A 359 -6.66 9.81 -31.42
C ASN A 359 -8.02 9.24 -31.00
N TYR A 360 -8.21 8.86 -29.73
CA TYR A 360 -9.53 8.44 -29.23
C TYR A 360 -10.46 9.67 -29.13
N PRO A 361 -11.72 9.60 -29.62
CA PRO A 361 -12.49 8.37 -29.87
C PRO A 361 -12.37 7.75 -31.28
N GLU A 362 -11.72 8.40 -32.25
CA GLU A 362 -11.60 7.87 -33.62
C GLU A 362 -10.84 6.53 -33.67
N CYS A 363 -9.80 6.38 -32.84
CA CYS A 363 -9.18 5.10 -32.58
C CYS A 363 -9.57 4.56 -31.19
N SER A 364 -10.35 3.48 -31.19
CA SER A 364 -10.88 2.84 -29.97
C SER A 364 -9.90 1.86 -29.29
N PHE A 365 -8.62 1.83 -29.70
CA PHE A 365 -7.63 0.95 -29.10
C PHE A 365 -7.39 1.30 -27.62
N LYS A 366 -7.49 0.30 -26.76
CA LYS A 366 -7.28 0.40 -25.31
C LYS A 366 -6.65 -0.87 -24.75
N THR A 367 -5.77 -0.73 -23.78
CA THR A 367 -5.20 -1.83 -22.99
C THR A 367 -5.13 -1.45 -21.52
N LEU A 368 -5.25 -2.45 -20.63
CA LEU A 368 -5.06 -2.27 -19.19
C LEU A 368 -3.60 -2.48 -18.77
N TYR A 369 -2.78 -3.03 -19.66
CA TYR A 369 -1.38 -3.33 -19.41
C TYR A 369 -0.49 -2.19 -19.90
N LYS A 370 0.45 -1.75 -19.05
CA LYS A 370 1.41 -0.71 -19.40
C LYS A 370 2.32 -1.21 -20.53
N PRO A 371 2.42 -0.45 -21.64
CA PRO A 371 3.42 -0.75 -22.67
C PRO A 371 4.83 -0.72 -22.09
N THR A 372 5.67 -1.65 -22.53
CA THR A 372 7.12 -1.59 -22.34
C THR A 372 7.75 -0.82 -23.49
N ASN A 373 8.99 -0.36 -23.32
CA ASN A 373 9.74 0.32 -24.39
C ASN A 373 10.18 -0.62 -25.53
N ALA A 374 9.80 -1.90 -25.48
CA ALA A 374 10.17 -2.90 -26.48
C ALA A 374 9.01 -3.18 -27.45
N THR A 375 9.33 -3.28 -28.73
CA THR A 375 8.43 -3.76 -29.78
C THR A 375 8.60 -5.25 -30.00
N CYS A 376 7.54 -5.92 -30.46
CA CYS A 376 7.56 -7.33 -30.78
C CYS A 376 8.36 -7.54 -32.07
N PRO A 377 9.39 -8.41 -32.07
CA PRO A 377 10.17 -8.67 -33.27
C PRO A 377 9.36 -9.41 -34.37
N LYS A 378 8.26 -10.10 -34.02
CA LYS A 378 7.41 -10.81 -35.00
C LYS A 378 6.42 -9.88 -35.73
N CYS A 379 5.76 -8.98 -35.01
CA CYS A 379 4.66 -8.18 -35.59
C CYS A 379 4.79 -6.67 -35.41
N GLY A 380 5.84 -6.18 -34.75
CA GLY A 380 6.11 -4.76 -34.54
C GLY A 380 5.25 -4.08 -33.46
N TRP A 381 4.23 -4.74 -32.92
CA TRP A 381 3.39 -4.18 -31.83
C TRP A 381 4.16 -4.13 -30.51
N PHE A 382 3.84 -3.19 -29.63
CA PHE A 382 4.52 -3.09 -28.34
C PHE A 382 4.28 -4.29 -27.43
N LEU A 383 5.29 -4.61 -26.62
CA LEU A 383 5.20 -5.67 -25.61
C LEU A 383 4.65 -5.11 -24.29
N VAL A 384 3.97 -5.96 -23.53
CA VAL A 384 3.50 -5.67 -22.18
C VAL A 384 4.05 -6.69 -21.20
N GLU A 385 4.28 -6.29 -19.96
CA GLU A 385 4.74 -7.20 -18.92
C GLU A 385 3.55 -7.89 -18.24
N LYS A 386 3.58 -9.22 -18.22
CA LYS A 386 2.62 -10.06 -17.50
C LYS A 386 3.36 -10.91 -16.47
N TYR A 387 2.58 -11.51 -15.58
CA TYR A 387 3.07 -12.41 -14.55
C TYR A 387 2.28 -13.71 -14.59
N ASP A 388 2.99 -14.83 -14.55
CA ASP A 388 2.41 -16.16 -14.33
C ASP A 388 3.23 -16.89 -13.25
N LYS A 389 2.57 -17.74 -12.48
CA LYS A 389 3.16 -18.52 -11.39
C LYS A 389 4.26 -19.46 -11.87
N LYS A 390 4.21 -19.93 -13.12
CA LYS A 390 5.20 -20.88 -13.70
C LYS A 390 6.46 -20.20 -14.25
N THR A 391 6.32 -19.06 -14.90
CA THR A 391 7.40 -18.40 -15.66
C THR A 391 7.85 -17.06 -15.07
N GLY A 392 7.22 -16.60 -13.99
CA GLY A 392 7.52 -15.33 -13.37
C GLY A 392 7.07 -14.15 -14.24
N HIS A 393 7.84 -13.06 -14.23
CA HIS A 393 7.59 -11.91 -15.09
C HIS A 393 8.07 -12.19 -16.51
N TYR A 394 7.17 -12.07 -17.49
CA TYR A 394 7.49 -12.24 -18.90
C TYR A 394 6.87 -11.13 -19.75
N LYS A 395 7.51 -10.80 -20.87
CA LYS A 395 6.99 -9.82 -21.82
C LYS A 395 6.20 -10.54 -22.90
N VAL A 396 4.99 -10.10 -23.19
CA VAL A 396 4.12 -10.67 -24.22
C VAL A 396 3.69 -9.60 -25.20
N CYS A 397 3.52 -9.98 -26.47
CA CYS A 397 2.93 -9.09 -27.45
C CYS A 397 1.46 -8.80 -27.09
N ILE A 398 1.04 -7.53 -27.25
CA ILE A 398 -0.37 -7.16 -27.06
C ILE A 398 -1.25 -7.51 -28.28
N ASN A 399 -0.65 -7.87 -29.42
CA ASN A 399 -1.40 -8.31 -30.59
C ASN A 399 -2.08 -9.67 -30.30
N PRO A 400 -3.42 -9.75 -30.36
CA PRO A 400 -4.14 -11.01 -30.14
C PRO A 400 -3.73 -12.11 -31.12
N ASP A 401 -3.27 -11.74 -32.31
CA ASP A 401 -2.88 -12.65 -33.39
C ASP A 401 -1.38 -13.01 -33.35
N CYS A 402 -0.65 -12.58 -32.31
CA CYS A 402 0.78 -12.85 -32.16
C CYS A 402 1.07 -13.65 -30.88
N ASP A 403 1.78 -14.77 -31.05
CA ASP A 403 2.16 -15.71 -30.00
C ASP A 403 3.52 -15.39 -29.35
N TYR A 404 4.09 -14.21 -29.62
CA TYR A 404 5.43 -13.86 -29.12
C TYR A 404 5.44 -13.69 -27.60
N LEU A 405 6.12 -14.62 -26.93
CA LEU A 405 6.40 -14.64 -25.50
C LEU A 405 7.90 -14.54 -25.29
N HIS A 406 8.33 -13.54 -24.53
CA HIS A 406 9.73 -13.38 -24.14
C HIS A 406 9.86 -13.64 -22.64
N SER A 407 10.42 -14.81 -22.30
CA SER A 407 10.87 -15.12 -20.96
C SER A 407 12.15 -14.35 -20.65
N SER A 408 12.26 -13.77 -19.46
CA SER A 408 13.44 -13.03 -19.02
C SER A 408 14.61 -13.98 -18.76
N GLN A 409 15.35 -14.33 -19.80
CA GLN A 409 16.74 -14.81 -19.73
C GLN A 409 17.47 -14.30 -20.98
N GLN A 410 17.93 -13.06 -20.94
CA GLN A 410 19.02 -12.53 -21.77
C GLN A 410 19.28 -11.06 -21.37
N SER A 411 20.04 -10.87 -20.30
CA SER A 411 20.99 -9.76 -20.23
C SER A 411 22.33 -10.33 -20.71
N GLY A 412 22.45 -10.50 -22.02
CA GLY A 412 23.70 -10.81 -22.68
C GLY A 412 24.46 -9.52 -22.91
N ASP A 413 25.71 -9.52 -22.47
CA ASP A 413 26.76 -8.56 -22.77
C ASP A 413 26.70 -8.04 -24.20
N ASN A 414 26.92 -6.74 -24.34
CA ASN A 414 27.41 -6.17 -25.59
C ASN A 414 28.24 -4.91 -25.32
N SER A 415 29.52 -5.13 -25.07
CA SER A 415 30.66 -4.29 -25.44
C SER A 415 31.88 -5.23 -25.35
N GLY A 416 32.59 -5.60 -26.41
CA GLY A 416 32.92 -4.86 -27.62
C GLY A 416 34.42 -4.57 -27.57
N GLU A 417 35.19 -5.36 -28.33
CA GLU A 417 36.64 -5.32 -28.61
C GLU A 417 37.63 -5.58 -27.46
#